data_AF-A0A6A6GGQ2-F1
#
_entry.id   AF-A0A6A6GGQ2-F1
#
_cell.length_a   1.000
_cell.length_b   1.000
_cell.length_c   1.000
_cell.angle_alpha   90.00
_cell.angle_beta   90.00
_cell.angle_gamma   90.00
#
_symmetry.space_group_name_H-M   'P 1'
#
loop_
_entity.id
_entity.type
_entity.pdbx_description
1 polymer ?
#
loop_
_entity_poly.entity_id
_entity_poly.type
_entity_poly.pdbx_seq_one_letter_code
_entity_poly.pdbx_strand_id
1 'polypeptide(L)'
;MASVYRSALFFLAYSLVSIVAQDSGNTCQSFGIDFQDEGSYFQNVSSADPFTFVSAFEGMSGHHIRCQPDLAQNLLVDPEGNEVLCTDTSLTPDDINQISTCPTLKNQLVSGEWSVLIISNNGNGSAIAYERDLYLTVGVPTTITVSVSSKTPLQSC
;
A
#
# COMPACT_ATOMS: atom_id res chain seq x y z
N MET A 1 -76.18 2.57 28.36
CA MET A 1 -75.59 1.37 27.73
C MET A 1 -74.31 1.81 27.04
N ALA A 2 -73.18 1.26 27.46
CA ALA A 2 -71.88 1.50 26.85
C ALA A 2 -71.69 0.57 25.64
N SER A 3 -71.06 1.05 24.57
CA SER A 3 -70.22 0.21 23.72
C SER A 3 -69.17 1.06 22.99
N VAL A 4 -67.92 0.67 23.21
CA VAL A 4 -66.67 1.19 22.65
C VAL A 4 -66.42 0.51 21.29
N TYR A 5 -65.25 0.73 20.69
CA TYR A 5 -64.57 -0.03 19.63
C TYR A 5 -64.63 0.61 18.22
N ARG A 6 -63.53 0.83 17.48
CA ARG A 6 -62.08 0.73 17.74
C ARG A 6 -61.37 1.46 16.58
N SER A 7 -60.37 2.27 16.91
CA SER A 7 -59.46 2.91 15.96
C SER A 7 -58.59 1.86 15.25
N ALA A 8 -58.42 1.98 13.93
CA ALA A 8 -57.45 1.20 13.16
C ALA A 8 -56.51 2.17 12.41
N LEU A 9 -55.51 2.66 13.12
CA LEU A 9 -54.34 3.34 12.56
C LEU A 9 -53.48 2.30 11.83
N PHE A 10 -53.49 2.34 10.50
CA PHE A 10 -52.56 1.60 9.65
C PHE A 10 -51.18 2.30 9.70
N PHE A 11 -50.27 1.76 10.51
CA PHE A 11 -48.86 2.16 10.47
C PHE A 11 -48.17 1.49 9.27
N LEU A 12 -47.88 2.27 8.23
CA LEU A 12 -46.97 1.87 7.15
C LEU A 12 -45.53 2.00 7.67
N ALA A 13 -44.95 0.88 8.09
CA ALA A 13 -43.53 0.80 8.43
C ALA A 13 -42.71 0.78 7.12
N TYR A 14 -42.08 1.90 6.78
CA TYR A 14 -41.04 1.95 5.75
C TYR A 14 -39.75 1.34 6.31
N SER A 15 -39.43 0.12 5.89
CA SER A 15 -38.15 -0.53 6.19
C SER A 15 -37.06 0.11 5.31
N LEU A 16 -36.15 0.87 5.91
CA LEU A 16 -34.91 1.28 5.25
C LEU A 16 -34.01 0.06 5.11
N VAL A 17 -34.02 -0.56 3.93
CA VAL A 17 -33.01 -1.57 3.56
C VAL A 17 -31.69 -0.82 3.38
N SER A 18 -30.78 -0.97 4.34
CA SER A 18 -29.39 -0.54 4.15
C SER A 18 -28.75 -1.51 3.16
N ILE A 19 -28.45 -1.05 1.95
CA ILE A 19 -27.65 -1.80 0.99
C ILE A 19 -26.23 -1.82 1.58
N VAL A 20 -25.84 -2.94 2.18
CA VAL A 20 -24.43 -3.21 2.43
C VAL A 20 -23.83 -3.52 1.06
N ALA A 21 -23.03 -2.59 0.52
CA ALA A 21 -22.14 -2.92 -0.59
C ALA A 21 -21.20 -4.01 -0.07
N GLN A 22 -21.43 -5.26 -0.49
CA GLN A 22 -20.45 -6.30 -0.29
C GLN A 22 -19.25 -5.93 -1.14
N ASP A 23 -18.15 -5.57 -0.47
CA ASP A 23 -16.82 -5.57 -1.06
C ASP A 23 -16.56 -7.00 -1.57
N SER A 24 -16.89 -7.23 -2.84
CA SER A 24 -16.55 -8.46 -3.54
C SER A 24 -15.03 -8.45 -3.68
N GLY A 25 -14.38 -9.00 -2.65
CA GLY A 25 -12.97 -8.80 -2.32
C GLY A 25 -12.06 -8.57 -3.52
N ASN A 26 -11.27 -7.51 -3.44
CA ASN A 26 -10.26 -7.14 -4.42
C ASN A 26 -9.58 -8.37 -4.99
N THR A 27 -9.91 -8.63 -6.25
CA THR A 27 -9.42 -9.78 -7.01
C THR A 27 -7.95 -9.66 -7.34
N CYS A 28 -7.42 -8.43 -7.34
CA CYS A 28 -6.02 -8.10 -7.53
C CYS A 28 -5.52 -7.40 -6.27
N GLN A 29 -4.53 -7.98 -5.61
CA GLN A 29 -3.90 -7.44 -4.41
C GLN A 29 -2.55 -6.81 -4.74
N SER A 30 -2.19 -5.76 -4.00
CA SER A 30 -0.88 -5.12 -4.09
C SER A 30 -0.07 -5.42 -2.85
N PHE A 31 1.16 -5.89 -3.04
CA PHE A 31 2.13 -6.13 -1.98
C PHE A 31 3.33 -5.22 -2.17
N GLY A 32 3.74 -4.55 -1.10
CA GLY A 32 5.04 -3.91 -1.09
C GLY A 32 6.15 -4.94 -1.10
N ILE A 33 7.30 -4.65 -1.71
CA ILE A 33 8.47 -5.54 -1.68
C ILE A 33 9.60 -4.93 -0.85
N ASP A 34 9.95 -3.68 -1.12
CA ASP A 34 10.97 -2.92 -0.39
C ASP A 34 10.39 -2.12 0.79
N PHE A 35 9.19 -1.57 0.61
CA PHE A 35 8.42 -0.82 1.60
C PHE A 35 7.10 -1.54 1.91
N GLN A 36 7.01 -2.10 3.11
CA GLN A 36 5.84 -2.78 3.65
C GLN A 36 5.02 -1.78 4.46
N ASP A 37 3.71 -2.03 4.52
CA ASP A 37 2.79 -1.26 5.35
C ASP A 37 3.20 -1.27 6.83
N GLU A 38 3.03 -0.13 7.49
CA GLU A 38 3.48 0.19 8.86
C GLU A 38 5.00 0.00 9.11
N GLY A 39 5.80 -0.10 8.05
CA GLY A 39 7.25 -0.33 8.16
C GLY A 39 8.05 0.94 8.46
N SER A 40 9.27 0.77 8.98
CA SER A 40 10.20 1.88 9.25
C SER A 40 11.52 1.71 8.50
N TYR A 41 11.93 2.73 7.76
CA TYR A 41 13.02 2.64 6.78
C TYR A 41 13.97 3.84 6.84
N PHE A 42 15.27 3.58 6.68
CA PHE A 42 16.27 4.64 6.57
C PHE A 42 16.44 5.09 5.12
N GLN A 43 16.50 6.41 4.91
CA GLN A 43 16.82 7.01 3.61
C GLN A 43 18.08 7.87 3.68
N ASN A 44 18.96 7.66 2.70
CA ASN A 44 20.21 8.40 2.57
C ASN A 44 19.97 9.76 1.92
N VAL A 45 20.01 10.82 2.73
CA VAL A 45 19.80 12.21 2.27
C VAL A 45 20.92 12.73 1.37
N SER A 46 22.07 12.05 1.31
CA SER A 46 23.19 12.44 0.45
C SER A 46 23.02 12.00 -1.00
N SER A 47 22.01 11.18 -1.32
CA SER A 47 21.70 10.75 -2.69
C SER A 47 20.72 11.72 -3.36
N ALA A 48 21.02 12.12 -4.59
CA ALA A 48 20.10 12.86 -5.46
C ALA A 48 19.31 11.92 -6.39
N ASP A 49 19.33 10.62 -6.14
CA ASP A 49 18.53 9.66 -6.91
C ASP A 49 17.05 9.85 -6.55
N PRO A 50 16.13 9.60 -7.51
CA PRO A 50 14.71 9.62 -7.21
C PRO A 50 14.35 8.58 -6.15
N PHE A 51 13.33 8.88 -5.35
CA PHE A 51 12.69 7.88 -4.51
C PHE A 51 11.95 6.88 -5.41
N THR A 52 12.10 5.60 -5.10
CA THR A 52 11.48 4.50 -5.82
C THR A 52 10.88 3.54 -4.80
N PHE A 53 9.78 2.92 -5.15
CA PHE A 53 9.24 1.80 -4.40
C PHE A 53 8.88 0.66 -5.33
N VAL A 54 8.86 -0.55 -4.79
CA VAL A 54 8.55 -1.77 -5.52
C VAL A 54 7.26 -2.38 -4.99
N SER A 55 6.37 -2.71 -5.91
CA SER A 55 5.15 -3.45 -5.64
C SER A 55 5.10 -4.71 -6.50
N ALA A 56 4.48 -5.78 -6.00
CA ALA A 56 4.03 -6.91 -6.78
C ALA A 56 2.51 -7.03 -6.67
N PHE A 57 1.88 -7.50 -7.74
CA PHE A 57 0.42 -7.66 -7.79
C PHE A 57 0.05 -9.13 -7.92
N GLU A 58 -0.97 -9.58 -7.19
CA GLU A 58 -1.40 -11.00 -7.21
C GLU A 58 -2.91 -11.12 -7.30
N GLY A 59 -3.38 -12.07 -8.11
CA GLY A 59 -4.77 -12.47 -8.14
C GLY A 59 -5.15 -13.39 -6.98
N MET A 60 -6.13 -13.02 -6.14
CA MET A 60 -6.58 -13.90 -5.04
C MET A 60 -7.60 -14.96 -5.48
N SER A 61 -7.51 -16.13 -4.87
CA SER A 61 -7.87 -17.46 -5.39
C SER A 61 -9.26 -17.68 -6.03
N GLY A 62 -9.20 -18.28 -7.23
CA GLY A 62 -10.21 -19.02 -8.00
C GLY A 62 -9.61 -19.30 -9.40
N HIS A 63 -9.90 -20.42 -10.08
CA HIS A 63 -9.19 -20.85 -11.32
C HIS A 63 -9.24 -19.85 -12.50
N HIS A 64 -9.90 -18.69 -12.35
CA HIS A 64 -9.97 -17.61 -13.34
C HIS A 64 -9.86 -16.19 -12.77
N ILE A 65 -9.43 -16.02 -11.51
CA ILE A 65 -9.28 -14.67 -10.91
C ILE A 65 -7.81 -14.29 -10.93
N ARG A 66 -7.47 -13.29 -11.75
CA ARG A 66 -6.14 -12.69 -11.93
C ARG A 66 -6.27 -11.18 -11.97
N CYS A 67 -5.18 -10.46 -11.71
CA CYS A 67 -5.10 -9.06 -12.09
C CYS A 67 -5.37 -8.92 -13.59
N GLN A 68 -6.18 -7.93 -13.97
CA GLN A 68 -6.43 -7.65 -15.37
C GLN A 68 -5.31 -6.76 -15.92
N PRO A 69 -5.02 -6.84 -17.23
CA PRO A 69 -4.05 -5.94 -17.85
C PRO A 69 -4.51 -4.48 -17.70
N ASP A 70 -3.83 -3.74 -16.83
CA ASP A 70 -4.03 -2.31 -16.60
C ASP A 70 -2.79 -1.72 -15.96
N LEU A 71 -2.76 -0.39 -15.87
CA LEU A 71 -1.77 0.37 -15.13
C LEU A 71 -2.36 0.82 -13.79
N ALA A 72 -1.55 0.76 -12.75
CA ALA A 72 -1.82 1.41 -11.49
C ALA A 72 -1.16 2.78 -11.45
N GLN A 73 -1.94 3.79 -11.09
CA GLN A 73 -1.44 5.11 -10.74
C GLN A 73 -0.88 5.06 -9.33
N ASN A 74 0.28 5.66 -9.17
CA ASN A 74 1.09 5.58 -7.97
C ASN A 74 1.29 6.98 -7.41
N LEU A 75 0.87 7.22 -6.17
CA LEU A 75 1.11 8.49 -5.49
C LEU A 75 2.00 8.28 -4.28
N LEU A 76 2.93 9.20 -4.08
CA LEU A 76 3.66 9.36 -2.83
C LEU A 76 3.06 10.55 -2.09
N VAL A 77 2.73 10.34 -0.82
CA VAL A 77 2.16 11.36 0.07
C VAL A 77 3.19 11.72 1.12
N ASP A 78 3.52 13.01 1.21
CA ASP A 78 4.47 13.53 2.19
C ASP A 78 3.84 13.70 3.58
N PRO A 79 4.64 13.95 4.65
CA PRO A 79 4.11 14.09 6.01
C PRO A 79 3.18 15.29 6.20
N GLU A 80 3.20 16.27 5.30
CA GLU A 80 2.29 17.39 5.27
C GLU A 80 0.97 17.08 4.54
N GLY A 81 0.87 15.90 3.93
CA GLY A 81 -0.29 15.43 3.18
C GLY A 81 -0.31 15.86 1.71
N ASN A 82 0.79 16.38 1.16
CA ASN A 82 0.87 16.70 -0.25
C ASN A 82 1.15 15.43 -1.06
N GLU A 83 0.44 15.30 -2.18
CA GLU A 83 0.53 14.15 -3.07
C GLU A 83 1.38 14.47 -4.29
N VAL A 84 2.22 13.52 -4.68
CA VAL A 84 2.98 13.58 -5.94
C VAL A 84 2.79 12.31 -6.75
N LEU A 85 2.50 12.48 -8.04
CA LEU A 85 2.35 11.37 -8.97
C LEU A 85 3.72 10.79 -9.33
N CYS A 86 3.88 9.49 -9.10
CA CYS A 86 5.02 8.68 -9.52
C CYS A 86 4.69 7.93 -10.82
N THR A 87 5.67 7.23 -11.40
CA THR A 87 5.42 6.45 -12.63
C THR A 87 4.42 5.32 -12.38
N ASP A 88 3.57 5.04 -13.37
CA ASP A 88 2.63 3.93 -13.30
C ASP A 88 3.34 2.56 -13.24
N THR A 89 2.65 1.57 -12.68
CA THR A 89 3.13 0.17 -12.59
C THR A 89 2.13 -0.78 -13.24
N SER A 90 2.60 -1.84 -13.89
CA SER A 90 1.72 -2.80 -14.56
C SER A 90 1.12 -3.79 -13.54
N LEU A 91 -0.19 -3.99 -13.56
CA LEU A 91 -0.83 -5.00 -12.69
C LEU A 91 -0.52 -6.44 -13.11
N THR A 92 -0.01 -6.64 -14.34
CA THR A 92 0.29 -7.96 -14.89
C THR A 92 1.69 -8.00 -15.49
N PRO A 93 2.33 -9.18 -15.55
CA PRO A 93 1.87 -10.44 -14.97
C PRO A 93 1.93 -10.43 -13.43
N ASP A 94 1.10 -11.28 -12.81
CA ASP A 94 1.08 -11.49 -11.37
C ASP A 94 2.49 -11.85 -10.84
N ASP A 95 2.77 -11.53 -9.58
CA ASP A 95 3.98 -11.86 -8.84
C ASP A 95 5.29 -11.32 -9.45
N ILE A 96 5.21 -10.34 -10.35
CA ILE A 96 6.37 -9.65 -10.89
C ILE A 96 6.53 -8.28 -10.25
N ASN A 97 7.73 -8.05 -9.72
CA ASN A 97 8.13 -6.77 -9.15
C ASN A 97 8.03 -5.64 -10.19
N GLN A 98 7.25 -4.63 -9.86
CA GLN A 98 7.09 -3.40 -10.61
C GLN A 98 7.69 -2.25 -9.80
N ILE A 99 8.52 -1.45 -10.44
CA ILE A 99 9.16 -0.29 -9.81
C ILE A 99 8.37 0.96 -10.20
N SER A 100 7.91 1.73 -9.21
CA SER A 100 7.48 3.11 -9.42
C SER A 100 8.61 4.06 -9.06
N THR A 101 8.80 5.09 -9.88
CA THR A 101 9.79 6.16 -9.67
C THR A 101 9.07 7.48 -9.46
N CYS A 102 9.38 8.16 -8.36
CA CYS A 102 8.79 9.45 -8.01
C CYS A 102 9.72 10.60 -8.43
N PRO A 103 9.19 11.78 -8.76
CA PRO A 103 10.02 12.96 -9.04
C PRO A 103 10.72 13.50 -7.79
N THR A 104 10.24 13.14 -6.59
CA THR A 104 10.89 13.45 -5.31
C THR A 104 12.24 12.77 -5.22
N LEU A 105 13.29 13.55 -4.99
CA LEU A 105 14.65 13.05 -4.81
C LEU A 105 14.88 12.64 -3.35
N LYS A 106 15.76 11.65 -3.12
CA LYS A 106 16.07 11.17 -1.76
C LYS A 106 16.63 12.25 -0.84
N ASN A 107 17.35 13.23 -1.39
CA ASN A 107 17.86 14.39 -0.66
C ASN A 107 16.80 15.45 -0.32
N GLN A 108 15.57 15.30 -0.80
CA GLN A 108 14.43 16.15 -0.48
C GLN A 108 13.49 15.51 0.55
N LEU A 109 13.69 14.22 0.87
CA LEU A 109 12.89 13.53 1.88
C LEU A 109 13.14 14.13 3.26
N VAL A 110 12.13 14.04 4.11
CA VAL A 110 12.18 14.41 5.53
C VAL A 110 11.77 13.22 6.39
N SER A 111 12.27 13.17 7.61
CA SER A 111 11.85 12.13 8.56
C SER A 111 10.39 12.34 8.98
N GLY A 112 9.60 11.28 8.99
CA GLY A 112 8.18 11.36 9.33
C GLY A 112 7.36 10.21 8.71
N GLU A 113 6.05 10.33 8.83
CA GLU A 113 5.08 9.44 8.21
C GLU A 113 4.90 9.81 6.73
N TRP A 114 5.01 8.83 5.85
CA TRP A 114 4.77 8.94 4.42
C TRP A 114 3.77 7.86 4.03
N SER A 115 2.97 8.10 3.00
CA SER A 115 2.07 7.07 2.47
C SER A 115 2.32 6.83 0.99
N VAL A 116 2.12 5.60 0.54
CA VAL A 116 2.10 5.24 -0.87
C VAL A 116 0.72 4.76 -1.26
N LEU A 117 0.08 5.47 -2.19
CA LEU A 117 -1.23 5.14 -2.72
C LEU A 117 -1.12 4.47 -4.09
N ILE A 118 -1.86 3.39 -4.29
CA ILE A 118 -1.88 2.61 -5.53
C ILE A 118 -3.33 2.46 -5.97
N ILE A 119 -3.68 3.06 -7.10
CA ILE A 119 -5.07 3.15 -7.58
C ILE A 119 -5.15 2.63 -9.00
N SER A 120 -6.12 1.77 -9.30
CA SER A 120 -6.39 1.31 -10.66
C SER A 120 -7.85 0.90 -10.84
N ASN A 121 -8.36 1.02 -12.06
CA ASN A 121 -9.65 0.43 -12.44
C ASN A 121 -9.52 -1.06 -12.80
N ASN A 122 -8.32 -1.65 -12.69
CA ASN A 122 -8.06 -3.06 -12.93
C ASN A 122 -8.68 -3.55 -14.24
N GLY A 123 -8.47 -2.80 -15.32
CA GLY A 123 -8.92 -3.15 -16.67
C GLY A 123 -10.44 -3.11 -16.87
N ASN A 124 -11.15 -2.27 -16.11
CA ASN A 124 -12.61 -2.28 -15.93
C ASN A 124 -13.13 -3.50 -15.15
N GLY A 125 -12.26 -4.15 -14.39
CA GLY A 125 -12.62 -5.16 -13.39
C GLY A 125 -12.96 -4.54 -12.04
N SER A 126 -12.69 -5.26 -10.96
CA SER A 126 -12.80 -4.71 -9.61
C SER A 126 -11.67 -3.71 -9.39
N ALA A 127 -12.02 -2.44 -9.29
CA ALA A 127 -11.06 -1.37 -9.00
C ALA A 127 -10.30 -1.65 -7.69
N ILE A 128 -9.05 -1.24 -7.64
CA ILE A 128 -8.18 -1.37 -6.47
C ILE A 128 -7.79 0.01 -5.97
N ALA A 129 -7.68 0.11 -4.65
CA ALA A 129 -7.11 1.25 -3.95
C ALA A 129 -6.37 0.69 -2.73
N TYR A 130 -5.05 0.75 -2.76
CA TYR A 130 -4.19 0.31 -1.67
C TYR A 130 -3.42 1.50 -1.13
N GLU A 131 -3.28 1.54 0.18
CA GLU A 131 -2.46 2.48 0.93
C GLU A 131 -1.41 1.68 1.69
N ARG A 132 -0.20 2.22 1.76
CA ARG A 132 0.85 1.73 2.65
C ARG A 132 1.40 2.91 3.41
N ASP A 133 1.36 2.83 4.73
CA ASP A 133 1.94 3.82 5.62
C ASP A 133 3.37 3.42 5.98
N LEU A 134 4.28 4.39 5.91
CA LEU A 134 5.72 4.19 6.06
C LEU A 134 6.29 5.25 6.99
N TYR A 135 7.12 4.86 7.94
CA TYR A 135 7.95 5.82 8.67
C TYR A 135 9.34 5.91 8.04
N LEU A 136 9.71 7.09 7.53
CA LEU A 136 11.05 7.34 7.02
C LEU A 136 11.93 8.00 8.08
N THR A 137 13.13 7.46 8.29
CA THR A 137 14.23 8.14 8.98
C THR A 137 15.24 8.61 7.96
N VAL A 138 15.37 9.92 7.78
CA VAL A 138 16.24 10.51 6.76
C VAL A 138 17.52 11.04 7.40
N GLY A 139 18.67 10.66 6.85
CA GLY A 139 19.96 11.12 7.36
C GLY A 139 21.15 10.74 6.49
N VAL A 140 22.35 11.11 6.94
CA VAL A 140 23.60 10.69 6.30
C VAL A 140 24.01 9.33 6.86
N PRO A 141 24.25 8.30 6.02
CA PRO A 141 24.63 6.98 6.49
C PRO A 141 26.03 6.99 7.13
N THR A 142 26.17 6.28 8.25
CA THR A 142 27.45 6.09 8.95
C THR A 142 27.96 4.67 8.77
N THR A 143 29.21 4.49 8.34
CA THR A 143 29.84 3.17 8.19
C THR A 143 30.72 2.85 9.40
N ILE A 144 30.51 1.70 10.04
CA ILE A 144 31.38 1.17 11.10
C ILE A 144 32.09 -0.07 10.55
N THR A 145 33.42 -0.07 10.56
CA THR A 145 34.23 -1.24 10.18
C THR A 145 34.62 -2.03 11.43
N VAL A 146 34.16 -3.28 11.52
CA VAL A 146 34.58 -4.20 12.59
C VAL A 146 35.58 -5.20 12.02
N SER A 147 36.84 -5.09 12.41
CA SER A 147 37.87 -6.08 12.07
C SER A 147 37.84 -7.24 13.07
N VAL A 148 37.41 -8.41 12.60
CA VAL A 148 37.44 -9.66 13.40
C VAL A 148 38.83 -10.26 13.29
N SER A 149 39.60 -10.25 14.38
CA SER A 149 40.90 -10.91 14.43
C SER A 149 40.71 -12.34 14.91
N SER A 150 40.83 -13.32 14.02
CA SER A 150 40.82 -14.73 14.39
C SER A 150 42.09 -15.02 15.22
N LYS A 151 41.94 -15.22 16.53
CA LYS A 151 43.00 -15.84 17.32
C LYS A 151 43.13 -17.29 16.89
N THR A 152 44.10 -17.60 16.04
CA THR A 152 44.53 -18.97 15.79
C THR A 152 45.06 -19.53 17.12
N PRO A 153 44.47 -20.60 17.68
CA PRO A 153 45.06 -21.25 18.84
C PRO A 153 46.41 -21.87 18.43
N LEU A 154 47.49 -21.47 19.11
CA LEU A 154 48.76 -22.20 19.07
C LEU A 154 48.51 -23.59 19.65
N GLN A 155 48.27 -24.57 18.80
CA GLN A 155 48.26 -25.98 19.18
C GLN A 155 49.71 -26.45 19.23
N SER A 156 50.25 -26.62 20.44
CA SER A 156 51.54 -27.29 20.66
C SER A 156 51.39 -28.77 20.30
N CYS A 157 52.28 -29.25 19.43
CA CYS A 157 52.61 -30.68 19.36
C CYS A 157 53.37 -31.10 20.62
#